data_AF-R0MRG8-F1
#
_entry.id   AF-R0MRG8-F1
#
_cell.length_a   1.000
_cell.length_b   1.000
_cell.length_c   1.000
_cell.angle_alpha   90.00
_cell.angle_beta   90.00
_cell.angle_gamma   90.00
#
_symmetry.space_group_name_H-M   'P 1'
#
loop_
_entity.id
_entity.type
_entity.pdbx_description
1 polymer ?
#
loop_
_entity_poly.entity_id
_entity_poly.type
_entity_poly.pdbx_seq_one_letter_code
_entity_poly.pdbx_strand_id
1 'polypeptide(L)'
;MRQLLKFKLDYINTLMDKIESKKKTSLVDILREEIEKLKKLNSEYKDALDSKKVIHKEVHPNKVRYYLKDGSTYVIRNNKYKYLYDNKTKIMTYEFSNGQIERTMPYGIKEIRYPDGSIVIKSDEKEYEVINKKE
;
A
#
# COMPACT_ATOMS: atom_id res chain seq x y z
N MET A 1 24.90 2.62 -0.62
CA MET A 1 25.51 3.95 -0.85
C MET A 1 25.36 4.44 -2.30
N ARG A 2 25.93 3.77 -3.32
CA ARG A 2 25.82 4.17 -4.75
C ARG A 2 24.37 4.41 -5.24
N GLN A 3 23.42 3.53 -4.91
CA GLN A 3 22.01 3.70 -5.30
C GLN A 3 21.37 4.98 -4.74
N LEU A 4 21.67 5.35 -3.49
CA LEU A 4 21.17 6.58 -2.87
C LEU A 4 21.74 7.83 -3.54
N LEU A 5 23.03 7.79 -3.92
CA LEU A 5 23.68 8.83 -4.72
C LEU A 5 23.05 8.97 -6.10
N LYS A 6 22.80 7.85 -6.79
CA LYS A 6 22.13 7.84 -8.09
C LYS A 6 20.73 8.45 -8.00
N PHE A 7 19.89 7.99 -7.06
CA PHE A 7 18.55 8.54 -6.84
C PHE A 7 18.56 10.06 -6.57
N LYS A 8 19.54 10.55 -5.77
CA LYS A 8 19.69 11.99 -5.52
C LYS A 8 20.10 12.76 -6.78
N LEU A 9 20.98 12.22 -7.62
CA LEU A 9 21.36 12.82 -8.90
C LEU A 9 20.19 12.84 -9.89
N ASP A 10 19.49 11.72 -10.04
CA ASP A 10 18.31 11.61 -10.92
C ASP A 10 17.23 12.64 -10.50
N TYR A 11 17.02 12.82 -9.19
CA TYR A 11 16.10 13.83 -8.66
C TYR A 11 16.58 15.27 -8.93
N ILE A 12 17.88 15.57 -8.79
CA ILE A 12 18.45 16.89 -9.12
C ILE A 12 18.26 17.19 -10.61
N ASN A 13 18.54 16.24 -11.50
CA ASN A 13 18.33 16.38 -12.95
C ASN A 13 16.84 16.68 -13.24
N THR A 14 15.92 15.93 -12.62
CA THR A 14 14.47 16.15 -12.75
C THR A 14 14.02 17.54 -12.28
N LEU A 15 14.73 18.16 -11.32
CA LEU A 15 14.48 19.54 -10.90
C LEU A 15 15.02 20.56 -11.91
N MET A 16 16.21 20.31 -12.49
CA MET A 16 16.78 21.15 -13.54
C MET A 16 15.88 21.15 -14.80
N ASP A 17 15.43 19.98 -15.24
CA ASP A 17 14.48 19.84 -16.37
C ASP A 17 13.19 20.67 -16.15
N LYS A 18 12.69 20.74 -14.91
CA LYS A 18 11.52 21.54 -14.53
C LYS A 18 11.78 23.05 -14.54
N ILE A 19 13.01 23.48 -14.24
CA ILE A 19 13.42 24.89 -14.32
C ILE A 19 13.55 25.31 -15.79
N GLU A 20 14.22 24.50 -16.61
CA GLU A 20 14.47 24.81 -18.02
C GLU A 20 13.17 24.80 -18.85
N SER A 21 12.26 23.87 -18.58
CA SER A 21 10.96 23.80 -19.25
C SER A 21 9.98 24.89 -18.82
N LYS A 22 9.92 25.25 -17.52
CA LYS A 22 9.07 26.36 -17.03
C LYS A 22 9.85 27.69 -17.02
N LYS A 23 10.01 28.32 -18.19
CA LYS A 23 10.70 29.61 -18.45
C LYS A 23 10.33 30.85 -17.58
N LYS A 24 9.51 30.73 -16.53
CA LYS A 24 9.10 31.81 -15.61
C LYS A 24 9.00 31.44 -14.12
N THR A 25 9.26 30.19 -13.70
CA THR A 25 9.27 29.82 -12.26
C THR A 25 10.68 29.75 -11.72
N SER A 26 10.92 30.37 -10.56
CA SER A 26 12.21 30.23 -9.86
C SER A 26 12.37 28.81 -9.32
N LEU A 27 13.62 28.36 -9.13
CA LEU A 27 13.93 27.18 -8.31
C LEU A 27 13.27 27.28 -6.93
N VAL A 28 13.19 28.49 -6.37
CA VAL A 28 12.51 28.75 -5.08
C VAL A 28 11.02 28.40 -5.15
N ASP A 29 10.35 28.68 -6.27
CA ASP A 29 8.92 28.39 -6.44
C ASP A 29 8.67 26.89 -6.63
N ILE A 30 9.54 26.21 -7.40
CA ILE A 30 9.49 24.75 -7.56
C ILE A 30 9.74 24.03 -6.22
N LEU A 31 10.69 24.51 -5.42
CA LEU A 31 10.94 23.96 -4.08
C LEU A 31 9.78 24.25 -3.11
N ARG A 32 9.14 25.43 -3.19
CA ARG A 32 7.91 25.74 -2.43
C ARG A 32 6.75 24.82 -2.84
N GLU A 33 6.49 24.65 -4.14
CA GLU A 33 5.48 23.71 -4.66
C GLU A 33 5.70 22.30 -4.08
N GLU A 34 6.95 21.83 -4.03
CA GLU A 34 7.27 20.49 -3.53
C GLU A 34 7.15 20.39 -2.00
N ILE A 35 7.56 21.41 -1.25
CA ILE A 35 7.35 21.48 0.21
C ILE A 35 5.86 21.44 0.55
N GLU A 36 5.00 22.16 -0.18
CA GLU A 36 3.55 22.12 0.07
C GLU A 36 2.93 20.77 -0.28
N LYS A 37 3.37 20.09 -1.35
CA LYS A 37 2.97 18.70 -1.63
C LYS A 37 3.37 17.76 -0.50
N LEU A 38 4.61 17.86 -0.01
CA LEU A 38 5.11 17.04 1.09
C LEU A 38 4.35 17.31 2.41
N LYS A 39 4.02 18.57 2.71
CA LYS A 39 3.15 18.93 3.85
C LYS A 39 1.75 18.30 3.71
N LYS A 40 1.12 18.44 2.54
CA LYS A 40 -0.20 17.86 2.26
C LYS A 40 -0.19 16.35 2.44
N LEU A 41 0.77 15.66 1.82
CA LEU A 41 0.93 14.21 1.93
C LEU A 41 1.20 13.76 3.38
N ASN A 42 1.97 14.51 4.14
CA ASN A 42 2.20 14.25 5.57
C ASN A 42 0.91 14.43 6.41
N SER A 43 0.04 15.38 6.06
CA SER A 43 -1.29 15.48 6.66
C SER A 43 -2.15 14.27 6.31
N GLU A 44 -2.24 13.92 5.03
CA GLU A 44 -3.01 12.77 4.55
C GLU A 44 -2.57 11.45 5.21
N TYR A 45 -1.26 11.28 5.46
CA TYR A 45 -0.75 10.13 6.22
C TYR A 45 -1.11 10.17 7.72
N LYS A 46 -1.11 11.34 8.36
CA LYS A 46 -1.55 11.47 9.77
C LYS A 46 -3.04 11.14 9.91
N ASP A 47 -3.87 11.67 9.01
CA ASP A 47 -5.31 11.42 8.99
C ASP A 47 -5.61 9.94 8.73
N ALA A 48 -4.89 9.32 7.79
CA ALA A 48 -4.98 7.88 7.55
C ALA A 48 -4.58 7.06 8.79
N LEU A 49 -3.49 7.42 9.46
CA LEU A 49 -3.01 6.72 10.66
C LEU A 49 -4.00 6.83 11.84
N ASP A 50 -4.54 8.02 12.10
CA ASP A 50 -5.55 8.21 13.15
C ASP A 50 -6.85 7.45 12.84
N SER A 51 -7.27 7.39 11.57
CA SER A 51 -8.44 6.60 11.15
C SER A 51 -8.27 5.09 11.39
N LYS A 52 -7.03 4.58 11.36
CA LYS A 52 -6.70 3.16 11.63
C LYS A 52 -6.35 2.88 13.10
N LYS A 53 -6.54 3.83 14.01
CA LYS A 53 -6.29 3.63 15.45
C LYS A 53 -7.19 2.53 16.02
N VAL A 54 -6.62 1.64 16.82
CA VAL A 54 -7.36 0.59 17.54
C VAL A 54 -8.28 1.23 18.60
N ILE A 55 -9.56 0.89 18.58
CA ILE A 55 -10.57 1.34 19.55
C ILE A 55 -11.06 0.22 20.49
N HIS A 56 -10.99 -1.04 20.04
CA HIS A 56 -11.39 -2.20 20.86
C HIS A 56 -10.58 -3.45 20.49
N LYS A 57 -10.45 -4.39 21.44
CA LYS A 57 -9.70 -5.64 21.30
C LYS A 57 -10.47 -6.81 21.93
N GLU A 58 -10.75 -7.82 21.13
CA GLU A 58 -11.23 -9.14 21.57
C GLU A 58 -10.08 -10.15 21.59
N VAL A 59 -10.04 -10.99 22.62
CA VAL A 59 -9.07 -12.08 22.76
C VAL A 59 -9.83 -13.40 22.93
N HIS A 60 -9.48 -14.38 22.10
CA HIS A 60 -9.94 -15.76 22.22
C HIS A 60 -8.72 -16.70 22.13
N PRO A 61 -8.82 -17.97 22.58
CA PRO A 61 -7.67 -18.89 22.61
C PRO A 61 -6.92 -19.01 21.27
N ASN A 62 -7.64 -18.98 20.14
CA ASN A 62 -7.08 -19.21 18.79
C ASN A 62 -7.12 -17.97 17.87
N LYS A 63 -7.54 -16.81 18.36
CA LYS A 63 -7.60 -15.56 17.58
C LYS A 63 -7.58 -14.31 18.47
N VAL A 64 -6.92 -13.25 18.01
CA VAL A 64 -7.07 -11.89 18.55
C VAL A 64 -7.67 -11.01 17.45
N ARG A 65 -8.68 -10.21 17.80
CA ARG A 65 -9.33 -9.26 16.88
C ARG A 65 -9.20 -7.85 17.43
N TYR A 66 -8.85 -6.92 16.56
CA TYR A 66 -8.75 -5.49 16.81
C TYR A 66 -9.76 -4.77 15.92
N TYR A 67 -10.59 -3.93 16.52
CA TYR A 67 -11.49 -3.02 15.81
C TYR A 67 -10.83 -1.65 15.71
N LEU A 68 -10.87 -1.07 14.51
CA LEU A 68 -10.24 0.21 14.20
C LEU A 68 -11.29 1.33 14.13
N LYS A 69 -10.86 2.58 14.34
CA LYS A 69 -11.72 3.77 14.42
C LYS A 69 -12.59 3.99 13.17
N ASP A 70 -12.09 3.62 11.99
CA ASP A 70 -12.83 3.68 10.72
C ASP A 70 -13.80 2.49 10.47
N GLY A 71 -13.97 1.61 11.46
CA GLY A 71 -14.79 0.39 11.37
C GLY A 71 -14.08 -0.80 10.71
N SER A 72 -12.83 -0.64 10.27
CA SER A 72 -12.01 -1.77 9.78
C SER A 72 -11.71 -2.76 10.92
N THR A 73 -11.40 -4.00 10.57
CA THR A 73 -11.09 -5.05 11.55
C THR A 73 -9.81 -5.78 11.17
N TYR A 74 -8.85 -5.82 12.11
CA TYR A 74 -7.60 -6.56 11.97
C TYR A 74 -7.61 -7.80 12.89
N VAL A 75 -7.29 -8.97 12.35
CA VAL A 75 -7.38 -10.25 13.07
C VAL A 75 -6.08 -11.03 12.92
N ILE A 76 -5.59 -11.57 14.02
CA ILE A 76 -4.46 -12.50 14.07
C ILE A 76 -5.01 -13.87 14.45
N ARG A 77 -4.77 -14.91 13.63
CA ARG A 77 -5.03 -16.32 13.96
C ARG A 77 -3.70 -17.02 14.23
N ASN A 78 -3.54 -17.56 15.44
CA ASN A 78 -2.28 -18.12 15.94
C ASN A 78 -1.58 -19.01 14.90
N ASN A 79 -0.37 -18.62 14.51
CA ASN A 79 0.54 -19.33 13.59
C ASN A 79 -0.03 -19.75 12.22
N LYS A 80 -1.18 -19.22 11.78
CA LYS A 80 -1.76 -19.53 10.46
C LYS A 80 -1.69 -18.33 9.51
N TYR A 81 -2.40 -17.27 9.84
CA TYR A 81 -2.48 -16.05 9.05
C TYR A 81 -2.97 -14.90 9.91
N LYS A 82 -2.75 -13.68 9.44
CA LYS A 82 -3.43 -12.48 9.92
C LYS A 82 -4.19 -11.86 8.75
N TYR A 83 -5.24 -11.08 9.02
CA TYR A 83 -5.96 -10.36 7.97
C TYR A 83 -6.46 -9.00 8.42
N LEU A 84 -6.57 -8.08 7.46
CA LEU A 84 -7.25 -6.80 7.58
C LEU A 84 -8.48 -6.81 6.67
N TYR A 85 -9.67 -6.65 7.25
CA TYR A 85 -10.85 -6.22 6.52
C TYR A 85 -10.92 -4.69 6.57
N ASP A 86 -10.83 -4.05 5.40
CA ASP A 86 -10.91 -2.60 5.26
C ASP A 86 -12.36 -2.16 5.03
N ASN A 87 -12.91 -1.37 5.96
CA ASN A 87 -14.33 -1.01 5.93
C ASN A 87 -14.70 -0.03 4.81
N LYS A 88 -13.76 0.76 4.30
CA LYS A 88 -14.00 1.74 3.23
C LYS A 88 -14.08 1.08 1.86
N THR A 89 -13.13 0.19 1.57
CA THR A 89 -13.00 -0.49 0.27
C THR A 89 -13.69 -1.85 0.23
N LYS A 90 -14.07 -2.39 1.39
CA LYS A 90 -14.60 -3.75 1.58
C LYS A 90 -13.63 -4.87 1.14
N ILE A 91 -12.35 -4.54 0.95
CA ILE A 91 -11.27 -5.48 0.62
C ILE A 91 -10.84 -6.22 1.89
N MET A 92 -10.58 -7.52 1.76
CA MET A 92 -10.00 -8.35 2.83
C MET A 92 -8.60 -8.82 2.41
N THR A 93 -7.59 -8.35 3.13
CA THR A 93 -6.17 -8.66 2.89
C THR A 93 -5.66 -9.65 3.93
N TYR A 94 -5.31 -10.87 3.52
CA TYR A 94 -4.64 -11.89 4.32
C TYR A 94 -3.11 -11.80 4.14
N GLU A 95 -2.37 -12.12 5.18
CA GLU A 95 -0.93 -12.38 5.14
C GLU A 95 -0.65 -13.69 5.89
N PHE A 96 0.00 -14.62 5.19
CA PHE A 96 0.30 -15.97 5.65
C PHE A 96 1.75 -16.07 6.16
N SER A 97 2.03 -17.05 7.01
CA SER A 97 3.36 -17.24 7.62
C SER A 97 4.50 -17.54 6.63
N ASN A 98 4.17 -17.99 5.42
CA ASN A 98 5.14 -18.20 4.33
C ASN A 98 5.49 -16.90 3.57
N GLY A 99 4.88 -15.76 3.89
CA GLY A 99 5.06 -14.48 3.17
C GLY A 99 4.08 -14.25 2.01
N GLN A 100 3.17 -15.19 1.75
CA GLN A 100 2.09 -15.00 0.76
C GLN A 100 1.07 -13.97 1.28
N ILE A 101 0.62 -13.10 0.37
CA ILE A 101 -0.42 -12.10 0.64
C ILE A 101 -1.59 -12.36 -0.31
N GLU A 102 -2.81 -12.40 0.21
CA GLU A 102 -4.02 -12.53 -0.61
C GLU A 102 -4.96 -11.36 -0.35
N ARG A 103 -5.39 -10.65 -1.39
CA ARG A 103 -6.40 -9.59 -1.31
C ARG A 103 -7.66 -10.09 -1.99
N THR A 104 -8.73 -10.27 -1.24
CA THR A 104 -10.08 -10.52 -1.79
C THR A 104 -10.79 -9.17 -1.94
N MET A 105 -11.12 -8.82 -3.18
CA MET A 105 -11.89 -7.63 -3.53
C MET A 105 -13.39 -7.89 -3.38
N PRO A 106 -14.23 -6.84 -3.33
CA PRO A 106 -15.64 -6.96 -3.66
C PRO A 106 -15.83 -7.72 -4.98
N TYR A 107 -16.93 -8.46 -5.10
CA TYR A 107 -17.26 -9.30 -6.27
C TYR A 107 -16.32 -10.51 -6.48
N GLY A 108 -15.56 -10.92 -5.47
CA GLY A 108 -14.90 -12.24 -5.44
C GLY A 108 -13.55 -12.34 -6.16
N ILE A 109 -13.09 -11.28 -6.82
CA ILE A 109 -11.73 -11.22 -7.41
C ILE A 109 -10.69 -11.32 -6.28
N LYS A 110 -9.63 -12.12 -6.50
CA LYS A 110 -8.52 -12.31 -5.57
C LYS A 110 -7.18 -12.02 -6.25
N GLU A 111 -6.39 -11.12 -5.67
CA GLU A 111 -4.95 -10.98 -5.96
C GLU A 111 -4.17 -11.84 -4.97
N ILE A 112 -3.40 -12.81 -5.46
CA ILE A 112 -2.46 -13.61 -4.68
C ILE A 112 -1.05 -13.16 -5.05
N ARG A 113 -0.26 -12.74 -4.07
CA ARG A 113 1.16 -12.43 -4.22
C ARG A 113 1.99 -13.44 -3.44
N TYR A 114 2.88 -14.11 -4.15
CA TYR A 114 3.76 -15.13 -3.60
C TYR A 114 5.06 -14.52 -3.05
N PRO A 115 5.82 -15.26 -2.21
CA PRO A 115 7.05 -14.75 -1.59
C PRO A 115 8.18 -14.42 -2.58
N ASP A 116 8.15 -15.01 -3.77
CA ASP A 116 9.06 -14.71 -4.89
C ASP A 116 8.70 -13.41 -5.65
N GLY A 117 7.59 -12.75 -5.27
CA GLY A 117 7.07 -11.55 -5.91
C GLY A 117 6.14 -11.82 -7.10
N SER A 118 5.91 -13.08 -7.48
CA SER A 118 4.93 -13.42 -8.52
C SER A 118 3.51 -13.09 -8.06
N ILE A 119 2.65 -12.71 -9.01
CA ILE A 119 1.27 -12.27 -8.75
C ILE A 119 0.32 -13.08 -9.64
N VAL A 120 -0.70 -13.66 -9.03
CA VAL A 120 -1.80 -14.36 -9.70
C VAL A 120 -3.11 -13.65 -9.36
N ILE A 121 -3.89 -13.31 -10.38
CA ILE A 121 -5.26 -12.83 -10.21
C ILE A 121 -6.21 -14.02 -10.45
N LYS A 122 -7.18 -14.20 -9.56
CA LYS A 122 -8.28 -15.17 -9.71
C LYS A 122 -9.61 -14.42 -9.68
N SER A 123 -10.37 -14.47 -10.77
CA SER A 123 -11.80 -14.17 -10.77
C SER A 123 -12.56 -15.47 -10.54
N ASP A 124 -13.34 -15.58 -9.46
CA ASP A 124 -14.14 -16.77 -9.19
C ASP A 124 -15.35 -16.84 -10.13
N GLU A 125 -15.18 -17.42 -11.33
CA GLU A 125 -16.22 -18.16 -12.08
C GLU A 125 -15.64 -19.01 -13.25
N LYS A 126 -14.64 -19.88 -12.94
CA LYS A 126 -13.94 -20.82 -13.86
C LYS A 126 -13.17 -20.19 -15.04
N GLU A 127 -11.83 -20.22 -14.95
CA GLU A 127 -10.92 -19.68 -15.97
C GLU A 127 -11.12 -18.15 -16.13
N TYR A 128 -10.26 -17.32 -16.72
CA TYR A 128 -8.89 -17.47 -17.20
C TYR A 128 -7.99 -16.61 -16.25
N GLU A 129 -6.70 -16.35 -16.45
CA GLU A 129 -5.76 -16.69 -17.51
C GLU A 129 -4.36 -16.87 -16.87
N VAL A 130 -3.34 -17.25 -17.64
CA VAL A 130 -1.94 -17.22 -17.20
C VAL A 130 -1.12 -16.38 -18.17
N ILE A 131 -0.94 -15.10 -17.84
CA ILE A 131 -0.02 -14.20 -18.56
C ILE A 131 1.42 -14.63 -18.22
N ASN A 132 1.88 -15.70 -18.86
CA ASN A 132 3.28 -16.08 -18.88
C ASN A 132 4.04 -15.05 -19.72
N LYS A 133 4.62 -14.05 -19.07
CA LYS A 133 5.68 -13.25 -19.68
C LYS A 133 6.91 -14.12 -19.86
N LYS A 134 7.10 -14.61 -21.09
CA LYS A 134 8.41 -15.07 -21.58
C LYS A 134 9.25 -13.85 -21.94
N GLU A 135 10.46 -13.80 -21.40
CA GLU A 135 11.67 -13.26 -22.05
C GLU A 135 12.74 -14.35 -21.93
#